data_AF-A0A151T9N2-F1
#
_entry.id   AF-A0A151T9N2-F1
#
_cell.length_a   1.000
_cell.length_b   1.000
_cell.length_c   1.000
_cell.angle_alpha   90.00
_cell.angle_beta   90.00
_cell.angle_gamma   90.00
#
_symmetry.space_group_name_H-M   'P 1'
#
loop_
_entity.id
_entity.type
_entity.pdbx_description
1 polymer ?
#
loop_
_entity_poly.entity_id
_entity_poly.type
_entity_poly.pdbx_seq_one_letter_code
_entity_poly.pdbx_strand_id
1 'polypeptide(L)' 'MDEVQVRENLTYEKRLVAVVDHKLKELRGKSISLVRIVWDAATGEVTWEVES' A
#
# COMPACT_ATOMS: atom_id res chain seq x y z
N MET A 1 -26.88 16.73 -20.59
CA MET A 1 -26.63 15.57 -19.72
C MET A 1 -25.30 15.03 -20.19
N ASP A 2 -24.23 15.56 -19.61
CA ASP A 2 -22.88 15.33 -20.10
C ASP A 2 -22.42 13.95 -19.64
N GLU A 3 -22.22 13.07 -20.62
CA GLU A 3 -21.81 11.69 -20.41
C GLU A 3 -20.30 11.66 -20.21
N VAL A 4 -19.87 11.45 -18.96
CA VAL A 4 -18.45 11.35 -18.61
C VAL A 4 -17.87 10.05 -19.19
N GLN A 5 -17.06 10.18 -20.24
CA GLN A 5 -16.35 9.05 -20.83
C GLN A 5 -15.21 8.62 -19.89
N VAL A 6 -15.42 7.52 -19.16
CA VAL A 6 -14.40 6.92 -18.27
C VAL A 6 -13.33 6.25 -19.14
N ARG A 7 -12.10 6.76 -19.09
CA ARG A 7 -10.95 6.11 -19.71
C ARG A 7 -10.59 4.87 -18.89
N GLU A 8 -10.66 3.69 -19.51
CA GLU A 8 -10.44 2.40 -18.85
C GLU A 8 -8.97 2.14 -18.43
N ASN A 9 -8.05 3.01 -18.86
CA ASN A 9 -6.60 2.93 -18.64
C ASN A 9 -6.09 3.99 -17.63
N LEU A 10 -6.78 4.12 -16.50
CA LEU A 10 -6.35 4.96 -15.39
C LEU A 10 -5.27 4.24 -14.57
N THR A 11 -4.00 4.56 -14.83
CA THR A 11 -2.90 4.17 -13.94
C THR A 11 -2.83 5.21 -12.82
N TYR A 12 -3.29 4.84 -11.61
CA TYR A 12 -3.15 5.70 -10.45
C TYR A 12 -1.78 5.46 -9.81
N GLU A 13 -0.96 6.51 -9.72
CA GLU A 13 0.25 6.47 -8.89
C GLU A 13 -0.19 6.38 -7.43
N LYS A 14 -0.17 5.17 -6.85
CA LYS A 14 -0.45 4.97 -5.43
C LYS A 14 0.62 5.72 -4.62
N ARG A 15 0.26 6.89 -4.11
CA ARG A 15 1.10 7.65 -3.19
C ARG A 15 0.96 7.07 -1.78
N LEU A 16 2.08 6.68 -1.19
CA LEU A 16 2.14 6.24 0.20
C LEU A 16 1.63 7.37 1.09
N VAL A 17 0.56 7.13 1.84
CA VAL A 17 -0.02 8.15 2.73
C VAL A 17 0.76 8.18 4.04
N ALA A 18 0.95 7.01 4.66
CA ALA A 18 1.68 6.86 5.91
C ALA A 18 2.10 5.41 6.15
N VAL A 19 3.28 5.22 6.74
CA VAL A 19 3.66 3.95 7.36
C VAL A 19 3.01 3.89 8.74
N VAL A 20 2.22 2.85 9.00
CA VAL A 20 1.41 2.72 10.21
C VAL A 20 1.93 1.68 11.19
N ASP A 21 2.80 0.77 10.74
CA ASP A 21 3.37 -0.26 11.62
C ASP A 21 4.68 -0.81 11.04
N HIS A 22 5.59 -1.21 11.92
CA HIS A 22 6.79 -1.97 11.57
C HIS A 22 6.78 -3.28 12.36
N LYS A 23 6.96 -4.39 11.66
CA LYS A 23 6.95 -5.73 12.25
C LYS A 23 8.15 -6.53 11.80
N LEU A 24 8.95 -6.99 12.77
CA LEU A 24 10.01 -7.95 12.53
C LEU A 24 9.44 -9.37 12.59
N LYS A 25 9.75 -10.20 11.60
CA LYS A 25 9.36 -11.60 11.55
C LYS A 25 10.55 -12.49 11.30
N GLU A 26 10.78 -13.45 12.18
CA GLU A 26 11.81 -14.46 12.00
C GLU A 26 11.25 -15.67 11.24
N LEU A 27 11.88 -16.01 10.13
CA LEU A 27 11.56 -17.17 9.30
C LEU A 27 12.82 -17.98 9.05
N ARG A 28 12.86 -19.21 9.57
CA ARG A 28 13.93 -20.20 9.34
C ARG A 28 15.34 -19.64 9.63
N GLY A 29 15.48 -18.89 10.73
CA GLY A 29 16.76 -18.28 11.13
C GLY A 29 17.12 -17.01 10.38
N LYS A 30 16.20 -16.43 9.58
CA LYS A 30 16.36 -15.13 8.94
C LYS A 30 15.32 -14.15 9.50
N SER A 31 15.74 -12.93 9.79
CA SER A 31 14.84 -11.83 10.16
C SER A 31 14.38 -11.07 8.91
N ILE A 32 13.07 -10.86 8.78
CA ILE A 32 12.47 -10.03 7.73
C ILE A 32 11.71 -8.89 8.40
N SER A 33 12.07 -7.67 8.05
CA SER A 33 11.32 -6.47 8.43
C SER A 33 10.14 -6.29 7.48
N LEU A 34 8.95 -6.15 8.03
CA LEU A 34 7.73 -5.83 7.32
C LEU A 34 7.27 -4.45 7.73
N VAL A 35 6.91 -3.62 6.75
CA VAL A 35 6.29 -2.33 6.97
C VAL A 35 4.84 -2.40 6.53
N ARG A 36 3.97 -1.82 7.33
CA ARG A 36 2.57 -1.70 7.03
C ARG A 36 2.31 -0.31 6.51
N ILE A 37 1.78 -0.20 5.31
CA ILE A 37 1.61 1.08 4.64
C ILE A 37 0.15 1.29 4.24
N VAL A 38 -0.37 2.48 4.56
CA VAL A 38 -1.66 2.96 4.09
C VAL A 38 -1.48 3.63 2.74
N TRP A 39 -2.24 3.17 1.76
CA TRP A 39 -2.21 3.69 0.38
C TRP A 39 -3.32 4.69 0.10
N ASP A 40 -4.39 4.62 0.89
CA ASP A 40 -5.55 5.47 0.71
C ASP A 40 -6.12 5.84 2.09
N ALA A 41 -6.19 7.13 2.36
CA ALA A 41 -6.73 7.65 3.63
C ALA A 41 -8.26 7.56 3.70
N ALA A 42 -8.94 7.48 2.56
CA ALA A 42 -10.40 7.46 2.49
C ALA A 42 -10.97 6.05 2.71
N THR A 43 -10.34 5.03 2.12
CA THR A 43 -10.70 3.61 2.28
C THR A 43 -9.95 2.97 3.44
N GLY A 44 -8.82 3.54 3.86
CA GLY A 44 -7.95 2.94 4.87
C GLY A 44 -7.31 1.65 4.36
N GLU A 45 -7.11 1.50 3.04
CA GLU A 45 -6.47 0.33 2.47
C GLU A 45 -5.01 0.21 2.93
N VAL A 46 -4.69 -0.96 3.50
CA VAL A 46 -3.40 -1.23 4.13
C VAL A 46 -2.77 -2.50 3.57
N THR A 47 -1.53 -2.40 3.11
CA THR A 47 -0.73 -3.56 2.64
C THR A 47 0.52 -3.72 3.50
N TRP A 48 0.98 -4.97 3.64
CA TRP A 48 2.29 -5.29 4.23
C TRP A 48 3.34 -5.42 3.13
N GLU A 49 4.40 -4.63 3.22
CA GLU A 49 5.54 -4.67 2.29
C GLU A 49 6.82 -5.04 3.06
N VAL A 50 7.81 -5.58 2.36
CA VAL A 50 9.12 -5.91 2.97
C VAL A 50 9.97 -4.66 3.00
N GLU A 51 10.56 -4.34 4.16
CA GLU A 51 11.57 -3.30 4.29
C GLU A 51 12.88 -3.82 3.68
N SER A 52 13.40 -3.14 2.66
CA SER A 52 14.66 -3.49 1.99
C SER A 52 15.80 -2.58 2.38
#